data_AF-A0A328VNC5-F1
#
_entry.id   AF-A0A328VNC5-F1
#
_cell.length_a   1.000
_cell.length_b   1.000
_cell.length_c   1.000
_cell.angle_alpha   90.00
_cell.angle_beta   90.00
_cell.angle_gamma   90.00
#
_symmetry.space_group_name_H-M   'P 1'
#
loop_
_entity.id
_entity.type
_entity.pdbx_description
1 polymer ?
#
loop_
_entity_poly.entity_id
_entity_poly.type
_entity_poly.pdbx_seq_one_letter_code
_entity_poly.pdbx_strand_id
1 'polypeptide(L)'
;MSHLSTMHMEQYIPGYERYSYRAKEVLVRACKMELQAGRSWLTGPGLLAGLLADSQGEVGASLVQLGIDLDALRQHLLEVLFYSIGLDKEVGVEGGISETARHALAAAATEAGFLDHEKIEELHLLLGLIVCQLPPLSYYLAGPDAVERARQLIRQRLAILFQHEAGADQHKQPEPEVVLIDMAHQQKALAVQRSLSSQIRLWLASIGCLLLAFVWLRPLHLISIQVSFSWLGGGSLLAYLAWRLLGTLAVFLGIWLLVSLLVLVPLHLLLLQQIRAFDLLRSSPKGWLRFQCARWLGLTLAWTLLVGLASLLQVASPAWWWLPVWLLIAACYLLSCFWAGKPAGLLPGAYYPLPPGEIQRRCSNLLQRQKLRLEGIYVYETEKQLAIANAYATGWGPKRRIWLTDSLLKRFQPDEIEVIVAHEFAHHLHGDLLWRLALSLLLYLAWLLFWQLMIVSQFPLSSEPGLAALIMALFAFWLYYRLLLNSIVYRQEMRADRFALEQTGDMRAYQRAMIRLANLTPGRALGGRTERPRNRGYPSLVKRLDQIDLLRLQRQEQAAGADLPWQESVG
;
A
#
# COMPACT_ATOMS: atom_id res chain seq x y z
N MET A 1 -17.15 -17.58 -19.38
CA MET A 1 -17.25 -17.44 -17.91
C MET A 1 -16.67 -18.71 -17.31
N SER A 2 -15.37 -18.71 -17.02
CA SER A 2 -14.67 -19.85 -16.41
C SER A 2 -13.33 -19.36 -15.84
N HIS A 3 -13.08 -19.74 -14.58
CA HIS A 3 -11.82 -19.66 -13.82
C HIS A 3 -11.19 -18.27 -13.58
N LEU A 4 -11.72 -17.55 -12.58
CA LEU A 4 -10.88 -16.77 -11.67
C LEU A 4 -10.19 -17.76 -10.70
N SER A 5 -9.27 -18.58 -11.23
CA SER A 5 -8.38 -19.43 -10.44
C SER A 5 -7.17 -18.59 -9.97
N THR A 6 -7.43 -17.62 -9.11
CA THR A 6 -6.43 -17.11 -8.19
C THR A 6 -6.42 -18.05 -6.98
N MET A 7 -5.25 -18.58 -6.62
CA MET A 7 -5.07 -19.46 -5.45
C MET A 7 -5.47 -18.69 -4.19
N HIS A 8 -6.75 -18.77 -3.84
CA HIS A 8 -7.29 -18.12 -2.67
C HIS A 8 -7.06 -19.03 -1.48
N MET A 9 -6.53 -18.45 -0.40
CA MET A 9 -6.34 -19.12 0.89
C MET A 9 -7.56 -19.94 1.33
N GLU A 10 -8.78 -19.46 1.01
CA GLU A 10 -10.06 -20.12 1.30
C GLU A 10 -10.14 -21.57 0.77
N GLN A 11 -9.54 -21.85 -0.40
CA GLN A 11 -9.54 -23.19 -1.01
C GLN A 11 -8.74 -24.22 -0.19
N TYR A 12 -7.83 -23.74 0.65
CA TYR A 12 -6.99 -24.55 1.52
C TYR A 12 -7.60 -24.74 2.92
N ILE A 13 -8.76 -24.12 3.18
CA ILE A 13 -9.50 -24.25 4.44
C ILE A 13 -10.66 -25.25 4.25
N PRO A 14 -10.62 -26.44 4.89
CA PRO A 14 -11.65 -27.45 4.71
C PRO A 14 -13.04 -26.95 5.10
N GLY A 15 -13.97 -26.95 4.14
CA GLY A 15 -15.35 -26.54 4.37
C GLY A 15 -15.53 -25.06 4.71
N TYR A 16 -14.66 -24.15 4.23
CA TYR A 16 -14.69 -22.71 4.52
C TYR A 16 -16.08 -22.07 4.42
N GLU A 17 -16.91 -22.50 3.45
CA GLU A 17 -18.27 -22.01 3.27
C GLU A 17 -19.16 -22.26 4.49
N ARG A 18 -18.92 -23.34 5.24
CA ARG A 18 -19.64 -23.73 6.47
C ARG A 18 -19.23 -22.92 7.70
N TYR A 19 -18.16 -22.13 7.64
CA TYR A 19 -17.71 -21.34 8.79
C TYR A 19 -18.71 -20.21 9.06
N SER A 20 -19.11 -20.06 10.31
CA SER A 20 -19.96 -18.94 10.73
C SER A 20 -19.25 -17.60 10.57
N TYR A 21 -20.02 -16.52 10.52
CA TYR A 21 -19.48 -15.15 10.52
C TYR A 21 -18.41 -14.95 11.60
N ARG A 22 -18.68 -15.44 12.82
CA ARG A 22 -17.78 -15.33 13.97
C ARG A 22 -16.48 -16.10 13.76
N ALA A 23 -16.57 -17.35 13.30
CA ALA A 23 -15.41 -18.16 12.96
C ALA A 23 -14.57 -17.53 11.82
N LYS A 24 -15.20 -16.93 10.81
CA LYS A 24 -14.48 -16.21 9.74
C LYS A 24 -13.78 -14.95 10.26
N GLU A 25 -14.40 -14.19 11.16
CA GLU A 25 -13.76 -13.04 11.83
C GLU A 25 -12.54 -13.46 12.66
N VAL A 26 -12.60 -14.61 13.35
CA VAL A 26 -11.43 -15.19 14.03
C VAL A 26 -10.28 -15.44 13.06
N LEU A 27 -10.55 -15.99 11.88
CA LEU A 27 -9.52 -16.22 10.86
C LEU A 27 -8.91 -14.89 10.36
N VAL A 28 -9.73 -13.86 10.17
CA VAL A 28 -9.24 -12.53 9.78
C VAL A 28 -8.33 -11.93 10.87
N ARG A 29 -8.73 -12.02 12.14
CA ARG A 29 -7.92 -11.55 13.29
C ARG A 29 -6.61 -12.33 13.39
N ALA A 30 -6.67 -13.65 13.23
CA ALA A 30 -5.49 -14.51 13.22
C ALA A 30 -4.51 -14.09 12.11
N CYS A 31 -4.98 -13.93 10.87
CA CYS A 31 -4.14 -13.47 9.76
C CYS A 31 -3.56 -12.06 10.01
N LYS A 32 -4.34 -11.13 10.59
CA LYS A 32 -3.87 -9.80 10.96
C LYS A 32 -2.71 -9.88 11.97
N MET A 33 -2.82 -10.74 12.99
CA MET A 33 -1.77 -10.93 13.99
C MET A 33 -0.50 -11.54 13.41
N GLU A 34 -0.63 -12.46 12.45
CA GLU A 34 0.53 -13.01 11.75
C GLU A 34 1.24 -11.96 10.91
N LEU A 35 0.47 -11.12 10.20
CA LEU A 35 1.04 -10.00 9.45
C LEU A 35 1.73 -8.98 10.39
N GLN A 36 1.18 -8.76 11.59
CA GLN A 36 1.80 -7.94 12.64
C GLN A 36 3.13 -8.51 13.11
N ALA A 37 3.21 -9.84 13.21
CA ALA A 37 4.42 -10.57 13.59
C ALA A 37 5.44 -10.69 12.45
N GLY A 38 5.13 -10.17 11.25
CA GLY A 38 6.02 -10.21 10.10
C GLY A 38 5.90 -11.48 9.26
N ARG A 39 4.96 -12.38 9.59
CA ARG A 39 4.70 -13.63 8.86
C ARG A 39 3.63 -13.44 7.79
N SER A 40 3.80 -14.17 6.69
CA SER A 40 2.89 -14.14 5.54
C SER A 40 2.09 -15.41 5.37
N TRP A 41 2.02 -16.22 6.42
CA TRP A 41 1.17 -17.40 6.51
C TRP A 41 0.50 -17.47 7.87
N LEU A 42 -0.58 -18.25 7.94
CA LEU A 42 -1.32 -18.53 9.16
C LEU A 42 -0.71 -19.73 9.91
N THR A 43 -0.46 -19.59 11.21
CA THR A 43 0.08 -20.67 12.07
C THR A 43 -0.95 -21.13 13.12
N GLY A 44 -0.71 -22.29 13.73
CA GLY A 44 -1.49 -22.79 14.87
C GLY A 44 -1.56 -21.78 16.04
N PRO A 45 -0.42 -21.23 16.52
CA PRO A 45 -0.42 -20.14 17.49
C PRO A 45 -1.21 -18.92 17.00
N GLY A 46 -1.11 -18.54 15.72
CA GLY A 46 -1.89 -17.45 15.14
C GLY A 46 -3.41 -17.66 15.23
N LEU A 47 -3.88 -18.88 14.97
CA LEU A 47 -5.28 -19.26 15.15
C LEU A 47 -5.75 -19.08 16.60
N LEU A 48 -4.94 -19.54 17.56
CA LEU A 48 -5.24 -19.34 18.99
C LEU A 48 -5.29 -17.85 19.35
N ALA A 49 -4.41 -17.05 18.75
CA ALA A 49 -4.37 -15.61 18.99
C ALA A 49 -5.62 -14.90 18.43
N GLY A 50 -6.07 -15.29 17.24
CA GLY A 50 -7.34 -14.81 16.68
C GLY A 50 -8.54 -15.16 17.55
N LEU A 51 -8.55 -16.37 18.12
CA LEU A 51 -9.58 -16.85 19.04
C LEU A 51 -9.60 -16.07 20.38
N LEU A 52 -8.41 -15.78 20.92
CA LEU A 52 -8.25 -15.04 22.19
C LEU A 52 -8.35 -13.51 22.05
N ALA A 53 -8.42 -13.01 20.81
CA ALA A 53 -8.58 -11.59 20.53
C ALA A 53 -9.92 -11.04 21.02
N ASP A 54 -10.94 -11.89 21.12
CA ASP A 54 -12.22 -11.53 21.75
C ASP A 54 -12.17 -11.81 23.25
N SER A 55 -12.02 -10.77 24.06
CA SER A 55 -11.89 -10.92 25.52
C SER A 55 -13.20 -11.33 26.21
N GLN A 56 -14.35 -11.17 25.55
CA GLN A 56 -15.67 -11.54 26.08
C GLN A 56 -16.31 -12.73 25.35
N GLY A 57 -15.53 -13.42 24.50
CA GLY A 57 -16.00 -14.56 23.73
C GLY A 57 -16.16 -15.84 24.56
N GLU A 58 -17.02 -16.75 24.06
CA GLU A 58 -17.27 -18.08 24.64
C GLU A 58 -16.00 -18.93 24.75
N VAL A 59 -15.03 -18.69 23.87
CA VAL A 59 -13.71 -19.33 23.88
C VAL A 59 -12.95 -19.01 25.18
N GLY A 60 -12.87 -17.73 25.55
CA GLY A 60 -12.17 -17.31 26.77
C GLY A 60 -12.83 -17.89 28.02
N ALA A 61 -14.17 -17.84 28.08
CA ALA A 61 -14.93 -18.46 29.17
C ALA A 61 -14.69 -19.98 29.27
N SER A 62 -14.66 -20.67 28.13
CA SER A 62 -14.40 -22.11 28.08
C SER A 62 -12.99 -22.45 28.56
N LEU A 63 -11.98 -21.65 28.20
CA LEU A 63 -10.60 -21.84 28.66
C LEU A 63 -10.44 -21.59 30.17
N VAL A 64 -11.12 -20.58 30.72
CA VAL A 64 -11.13 -20.33 32.17
C VAL A 64 -11.79 -21.49 32.92
N GLN A 65 -12.88 -22.05 32.39
CA GLN A 65 -13.52 -23.24 32.98
C GLN A 65 -12.61 -24.48 32.97
N LEU A 66 -11.66 -24.55 32.02
CA LEU A 66 -10.62 -25.58 32.00
C LEU A 66 -9.47 -25.32 32.99
N GLY A 67 -9.55 -24.25 33.78
CA GLY A 67 -8.51 -23.89 34.76
C GLY A 67 -7.29 -23.22 34.12
N ILE A 68 -7.41 -22.72 32.89
CA ILE A 68 -6.31 -22.07 32.18
C ILE A 68 -6.30 -20.58 32.52
N ASP A 69 -5.16 -20.10 33.03
CA ASP A 69 -4.91 -18.66 33.21
C ASP A 69 -4.74 -17.99 31.84
N LEU A 70 -5.74 -17.19 31.46
CA LEU A 70 -5.77 -16.48 30.18
C LEU A 70 -4.63 -15.46 30.03
N ASP A 71 -4.21 -14.81 31.11
CA ASP A 71 -3.16 -13.79 31.04
C ASP A 71 -1.80 -14.45 30.84
N ALA A 72 -1.53 -15.54 31.55
CA ALA A 72 -0.34 -16.36 31.33
C ALA A 72 -0.32 -16.95 29.90
N LEU A 73 -1.46 -17.47 29.42
CA LEU A 73 -1.57 -18.02 28.06
C LEU A 73 -1.30 -16.94 27.00
N ARG A 74 -1.86 -15.73 27.18
CA ARG A 74 -1.63 -14.59 26.28
C ARG A 74 -0.18 -14.15 26.28
N GLN A 75 0.48 -14.12 27.43
CA GLN A 75 1.91 -13.77 27.51
C GLN A 75 2.77 -14.77 26.74
N HIS A 76 2.63 -16.08 27.00
CA HIS A 76 3.34 -17.11 26.24
C HIS A 76 3.03 -17.05 24.74
N LEU A 77 1.78 -16.76 24.38
CA LEU A 77 1.39 -16.62 22.98
C LEU A 77 2.09 -15.44 22.30
N LEU A 78 2.21 -14.30 22.98
CA LEU A 78 2.95 -13.16 22.48
C LEU A 78 4.44 -13.46 22.34
N GLU A 79 5.03 -14.23 23.26
CA GLU A 79 6.41 -14.69 23.15
C GLU A 79 6.64 -15.58 21.93
N VAL A 80 5.76 -16.58 21.73
CA VAL A 80 5.80 -17.47 20.56
C VAL A 80 5.65 -16.66 19.27
N LEU A 81 4.67 -15.75 19.21
CA LEU A 81 4.38 -15.01 17.99
C LEU A 81 5.43 -13.94 17.66
N PHE A 82 6.03 -13.25 18.63
CA PHE A 82 6.85 -12.06 18.37
C PHE A 82 8.32 -12.17 18.79
N TYR A 83 8.67 -13.08 19.71
CA TYR A 83 10.01 -13.14 20.31
C TYR A 83 10.76 -14.44 19.99
N SER A 84 10.06 -15.52 19.62
CA SER A 84 10.72 -16.77 19.25
C SER A 84 11.46 -16.63 17.90
N ILE A 85 12.80 -16.73 17.94
CA ILE A 85 13.73 -16.57 16.81
C ILE A 85 13.61 -17.73 15.77
N GLY A 86 12.69 -18.69 15.97
CA GLY A 86 12.68 -19.98 15.28
C GLY A 86 11.58 -20.24 14.24
N LEU A 87 10.53 -19.42 14.14
CA LEU A 87 9.36 -19.75 13.29
C LEU A 87 9.51 -19.40 11.80
N ASP A 88 10.63 -18.81 11.38
CA ASP A 88 10.94 -18.56 9.95
C ASP A 88 11.15 -19.86 9.12
N LYS A 89 11.06 -21.04 9.76
CA LYS A 89 11.27 -22.36 9.15
C LYS A 89 10.11 -23.32 9.36
N GLU A 90 8.86 -22.86 9.28
CA GLU A 90 7.77 -23.83 9.14
C GLU A 90 7.84 -24.45 7.74
N VAL A 91 8.16 -25.75 7.68
CA VAL A 91 8.14 -26.55 6.46
C VAL A 91 6.69 -26.92 6.15
N GLY A 92 6.32 -27.01 4.87
CA GLY A 92 4.97 -27.46 4.47
C GLY A 92 3.88 -26.39 4.47
N VAL A 93 4.23 -25.10 4.29
CA VAL A 93 3.24 -24.04 4.10
C VAL A 93 2.60 -24.14 2.72
N GLU A 94 1.30 -24.40 2.67
CA GLU A 94 0.51 -24.51 1.45
C GLU A 94 -0.65 -23.51 1.50
N GLY A 95 -0.89 -22.78 0.42
CA GLY A 95 -1.99 -21.81 0.36
C GLY A 95 -1.91 -20.70 1.41
N GLY A 96 -0.72 -20.38 1.92
CA GLY A 96 -0.54 -19.40 3.00
C GLY A 96 -0.97 -19.93 4.38
N ILE A 97 -1.11 -21.23 4.56
CA ILE A 97 -1.48 -21.88 5.82
C ILE A 97 -0.40 -22.90 6.19
N SER A 98 0.07 -22.89 7.43
CA SER A 98 1.03 -23.89 7.88
C SER A 98 0.39 -25.27 8.03
N GLU A 99 1.21 -26.32 7.99
CA GLU A 99 0.73 -27.69 8.19
C GLU A 99 -0.02 -27.85 9.53
N THR A 100 0.52 -27.26 10.61
CA THR A 100 -0.12 -27.28 11.94
C THR A 100 -1.48 -26.59 11.95
N ALA A 101 -1.58 -25.41 11.33
CA ALA A 101 -2.85 -24.70 11.21
C ALA A 101 -3.87 -25.46 10.35
N ARG A 102 -3.42 -26.06 9.24
CA ARG A 102 -4.27 -26.85 8.34
C ARG A 102 -4.82 -28.10 9.05
N HIS A 103 -4.01 -28.79 9.85
CA HIS A 103 -4.48 -29.92 10.67
C HIS A 103 -5.50 -29.48 11.72
N ALA A 104 -5.30 -28.35 12.40
CA ALA A 104 -6.27 -27.82 13.35
C ALA A 104 -7.61 -27.45 12.69
N LEU A 105 -7.58 -26.81 11.52
CA LEU A 105 -8.79 -26.47 10.76
C LEU A 105 -9.53 -27.72 10.26
N ALA A 106 -8.79 -28.73 9.81
CA ALA A 106 -9.38 -30.02 9.42
C ALA A 106 -9.99 -30.76 10.61
N ALA A 107 -9.33 -30.75 11.77
CA ALA A 107 -9.87 -31.33 13.01
C ALA A 107 -11.14 -30.59 13.45
N ALA A 108 -11.17 -29.26 13.39
CA ALA A 108 -12.36 -28.47 13.69
C ALA A 108 -13.55 -28.82 12.78
N ALA A 109 -13.31 -28.96 11.47
CA ALA A 109 -14.35 -29.35 10.50
C ALA A 109 -14.86 -30.79 10.74
N THR A 110 -13.94 -31.70 11.09
CA THR A 110 -14.27 -33.10 11.41
C THR A 110 -15.16 -33.17 12.67
N GLU A 111 -14.85 -32.35 13.66
CA GLU A 111 -15.56 -32.31 14.93
C GLU A 111 -16.95 -31.71 14.80
N ALA A 112 -17.09 -30.64 14.00
CA ALA A 112 -18.41 -30.13 13.63
C ALA A 112 -19.25 -31.21 12.92
N GLY A 113 -18.63 -32.00 12.04
CA GLY A 113 -19.30 -33.13 11.39
C GLY A 113 -19.71 -34.25 12.37
N PHE A 114 -18.87 -34.58 13.35
CA PHE A 114 -19.19 -35.58 14.37
C PHE A 114 -20.35 -35.16 15.27
N LEU A 115 -20.50 -33.85 15.50
CA LEU A 115 -21.59 -33.28 16.28
C LEU A 115 -22.86 -32.99 15.43
N ASP A 116 -22.85 -33.33 14.14
CA ASP A 116 -23.91 -33.04 13.18
C ASP A 116 -24.26 -31.54 13.10
N HIS A 117 -23.25 -30.68 13.29
CA HIS A 117 -23.40 -29.23 13.18
C HIS A 117 -23.18 -28.79 11.74
N GLU A 118 -24.19 -28.14 11.15
CA GLU A 118 -24.09 -27.59 9.79
C GLU A 118 -22.98 -26.53 9.68
N LYS A 119 -22.87 -25.67 10.70
CA LYS A 119 -21.90 -24.56 10.78
C LYS A 119 -20.72 -24.86 11.68
N ILE A 120 -19.54 -24.38 11.27
CA ILE A 120 -18.30 -24.42 12.04
C ILE A 120 -18.17 -23.11 12.82
N GLU A 121 -18.48 -23.17 14.12
CA GLU A 121 -18.34 -22.06 15.09
C GLU A 121 -16.93 -21.92 15.69
N GLU A 122 -16.66 -20.81 16.38
CA GLU A 122 -15.39 -20.51 17.06
C GLU A 122 -14.93 -21.61 18.04
N LEU A 123 -15.87 -22.23 18.76
CA LEU A 123 -15.58 -23.32 19.69
C LEU A 123 -15.11 -24.60 18.98
N HIS A 124 -15.52 -24.84 17.73
CA HIS A 124 -14.98 -25.95 16.94
C HIS A 124 -13.52 -25.68 16.56
N LEU A 125 -13.16 -24.43 16.29
CA LEU A 125 -11.75 -24.04 16.04
C LEU A 125 -10.90 -24.27 17.28
N LEU A 126 -11.41 -23.90 18.46
CA LEU A 126 -10.75 -24.20 19.73
C LEU A 126 -10.56 -25.71 19.91
N LEU A 127 -11.60 -26.51 19.60
CA LEU A 127 -11.54 -27.96 19.73
C LEU A 127 -10.51 -28.57 18.77
N GLY A 128 -10.41 -28.06 17.53
CA GLY A 128 -9.37 -28.44 16.59
C GLY A 128 -7.95 -28.19 17.14
N LEU A 129 -7.71 -27.03 17.78
CA LEU A 129 -6.43 -26.73 18.42
C LEU A 129 -6.10 -27.68 19.59
N ILE A 130 -7.11 -28.05 20.38
CA ILE A 130 -6.98 -28.98 21.51
C ILE A 130 -6.66 -30.39 21.03
N VAL A 131 -7.39 -30.89 20.03
CA VAL A 131 -7.19 -32.23 19.45
C VAL A 131 -5.80 -32.34 18.84
N CYS A 132 -5.34 -31.30 18.15
CA CYS A 132 -4.00 -31.26 17.56
C CYS A 132 -2.88 -30.97 18.57
N GLN A 133 -3.19 -30.71 19.84
CA GLN A 133 -2.22 -30.43 20.91
C GLN A 133 -1.17 -29.37 20.53
N LEU A 134 -1.62 -28.27 19.93
CA LEU A 134 -0.72 -27.23 19.43
C LEU A 134 -0.22 -26.29 20.54
N PRO A 135 1.09 -25.95 20.58
CA PRO A 135 1.60 -24.96 21.51
C PRO A 135 1.08 -23.55 21.17
N PRO A 136 0.95 -22.64 22.15
CA PRO A 136 1.25 -22.82 23.57
C PRO A 136 0.12 -23.51 24.37
N LEU A 137 -1.03 -23.79 23.75
CA LEU A 137 -2.20 -24.35 24.44
C LEU A 137 -1.90 -25.73 25.06
N SER A 138 -1.14 -26.57 24.36
CA SER A 138 -0.77 -27.90 24.85
C SER A 138 0.09 -27.90 26.11
N TYR A 139 0.77 -26.81 26.45
CA TYR A 139 1.50 -26.71 27.73
C TYR A 139 0.57 -26.72 28.95
N TYR A 140 -0.68 -26.29 28.78
CA TYR A 140 -1.70 -26.27 29.82
C TYR A 140 -2.54 -27.55 29.85
N LEU A 141 -2.61 -28.25 28.72
CA LEU A 141 -3.40 -29.49 28.54
C LEU A 141 -2.47 -30.69 28.41
N ALA A 142 -1.67 -30.94 29.44
CA ALA A 142 -0.71 -32.04 29.45
C ALA A 142 -1.39 -33.40 29.69
N GLY A 143 -1.26 -34.31 28.72
CA GLY A 143 -1.71 -35.71 28.82
C GLY A 143 -3.09 -35.99 28.20
N PRO A 144 -3.34 -37.26 27.79
CA PRO A 144 -4.54 -37.64 27.05
C PRO A 144 -5.84 -37.37 27.83
N ASP A 145 -5.83 -37.54 29.15
CA ASP A 145 -7.00 -37.31 30.01
C ASP A 145 -7.38 -35.84 30.13
N ALA A 146 -6.41 -34.92 30.03
CA ALA A 146 -6.67 -33.47 30.05
C ALA A 146 -7.31 -33.02 28.73
N VAL A 147 -6.81 -33.54 27.60
CA VAL A 147 -7.34 -33.27 26.26
C VAL A 147 -8.77 -33.76 26.13
N GLU A 148 -9.07 -34.99 26.58
CA GLU A 148 -10.42 -35.53 26.48
C GLU A 148 -11.42 -34.80 27.39
N ARG A 149 -11.01 -34.42 28.61
CA ARG A 149 -11.82 -33.54 29.48
C ARG A 149 -12.14 -32.20 28.82
N ALA A 150 -11.13 -31.58 28.20
CA ALA A 150 -11.32 -30.31 27.49
C ALA A 150 -12.27 -30.44 26.29
N ARG A 151 -12.13 -31.52 25.52
CA ARG A 151 -13.00 -31.85 24.41
C ARG A 151 -14.45 -32.03 24.86
N GLN A 152 -14.69 -32.76 25.95
CA GLN A 152 -16.02 -32.99 26.51
C GLN A 152 -16.69 -31.69 26.99
N LEU A 153 -15.96 -30.84 27.72
CA LEU A 153 -16.49 -29.57 28.21
C LEU A 153 -16.92 -28.65 27.07
N ILE A 154 -16.10 -28.54 26.03
CA ILE A 154 -16.42 -27.69 24.87
C ILE A 154 -17.61 -28.26 24.09
N ARG A 155 -17.72 -29.57 23.94
CA ARG A 155 -18.89 -30.22 23.33
C ARG A 155 -20.17 -29.95 24.11
N GLN A 156 -20.12 -30.01 25.45
CA GLN A 156 -21.25 -29.64 26.30
C GLN A 156 -21.63 -28.17 26.11
N ARG A 157 -20.64 -27.27 26.04
CA ARG A 157 -20.87 -25.84 25.80
C ARG A 157 -21.52 -25.57 24.44
N LEU A 158 -21.04 -26.24 23.40
CA LEU A 158 -21.64 -26.21 22.06
C LEU A 158 -23.09 -26.69 22.10
N ALA A 159 -23.39 -27.80 22.76
CA ALA A 159 -24.76 -28.31 22.88
C ALA A 159 -25.72 -27.30 23.55
N ILE A 160 -25.26 -26.60 24.60
CA ILE A 160 -26.03 -25.55 25.26
C ILE A 160 -26.31 -24.38 24.30
N LEU A 161 -25.30 -23.93 23.55
CA LEU A 161 -25.45 -22.82 22.60
C LEU A 161 -26.42 -23.16 21.47
N PHE A 162 -26.33 -24.37 20.91
CA PHE A 162 -27.24 -24.81 19.84
C PHE A 162 -28.68 -24.96 20.31
N GLN A 163 -28.92 -25.43 21.54
CA GLN A 163 -30.27 -25.46 22.13
C GLN A 163 -30.86 -24.06 22.27
N HIS A 164 -30.05 -23.08 22.67
CA HIS A 164 -30.46 -21.67 22.75
C HIS A 164 -30.75 -21.06 21.37
N GLU A 165 -29.98 -21.40 20.33
CA GLU A 165 -30.21 -20.90 18.98
C GLU A 165 -31.43 -21.52 18.30
N ALA A 166 -31.73 -22.79 18.54
CA ALA A 166 -32.92 -23.46 18.00
C ALA A 166 -34.23 -22.88 18.54
N GLY A 167 -34.21 -22.24 19.71
CA GLY A 167 -35.37 -21.55 20.29
C GLY A 167 -35.57 -20.11 19.80
N ALA A 168 -34.59 -19.51 19.12
CA ALA A 168 -34.59 -18.10 18.71
C ALA A 168 -35.05 -17.88 17.25
N ASP A 169 -35.89 -18.77 16.74
CA ASP A 169 -36.22 -18.88 15.32
C ASP A 169 -37.36 -17.92 14.94
N GLN A 170 -37.02 -16.66 14.65
CA GLN A 170 -37.85 -15.73 13.87
C GLN A 170 -37.00 -14.53 13.40
N HIS A 171 -36.67 -14.50 12.10
CA HIS A 171 -35.93 -13.45 11.38
C HIS A 171 -34.40 -13.37 11.60
N LYS A 172 -33.65 -14.46 11.38
CA LYS A 172 -32.19 -14.37 11.20
C LYS A 172 -31.88 -13.61 9.89
N GLN A 173 -31.45 -12.35 10.00
CA GLN A 173 -30.86 -11.59 8.90
C GLN A 173 -29.69 -12.39 8.28
N PRO A 174 -29.48 -12.32 6.95
CA PRO A 174 -28.34 -12.99 6.33
C PRO A 174 -27.03 -12.52 6.98
N GLU A 175 -26.15 -13.47 7.29
CA GLU A 175 -24.85 -13.16 7.87
C GLU A 175 -24.07 -12.22 6.93
N PRO A 176 -23.45 -11.16 7.47
CA PRO A 176 -22.71 -10.23 6.64
C PRO A 176 -21.48 -10.92 6.04
N GLU A 177 -21.11 -10.50 4.82
CA GLU A 177 -19.91 -10.99 4.15
C GLU A 177 -18.66 -10.69 4.99
N VAL A 178 -17.74 -11.66 5.04
CA VAL A 178 -16.40 -11.53 5.62
C VAL A 178 -15.39 -11.82 4.51
N VAL A 179 -14.44 -10.91 4.31
CA VAL A 179 -13.35 -11.10 3.33
C VAL A 179 -12.10 -11.53 4.08
N LEU A 180 -11.57 -12.71 3.76
CA LEU A 180 -10.35 -13.23 4.37
C LEU A 180 -9.10 -12.53 3.81
N ILE A 181 -8.09 -12.35 4.65
CA ILE A 181 -6.76 -11.89 4.19
C ILE A 181 -6.10 -13.04 3.44
N ASP A 182 -5.80 -12.84 2.15
CA ASP A 182 -5.22 -13.89 1.32
C ASP A 182 -3.72 -14.02 1.59
N MET A 183 -3.37 -14.89 2.52
CA MET A 183 -1.98 -15.11 2.92
C MET A 183 -1.14 -15.73 1.78
N ALA A 184 -1.73 -16.56 0.92
CA ALA A 184 -1.05 -17.10 -0.27
C ALA A 184 -0.63 -15.97 -1.22
N HIS A 185 -1.53 -15.02 -1.47
CA HIS A 185 -1.22 -13.82 -2.24
C HIS A 185 -0.11 -12.99 -1.58
N GLN A 186 -0.12 -12.84 -0.25
CA GLN A 186 0.96 -12.13 0.47
C GLN A 186 2.32 -12.82 0.33
N GLN A 187 2.38 -14.15 0.38
CA GLN A 187 3.62 -14.90 0.11
C GLN A 187 4.14 -14.65 -1.30
N LYS A 188 3.27 -14.70 -2.30
CA LYS A 188 3.60 -14.40 -3.69
C LYS A 188 4.15 -12.98 -3.84
N ALA A 189 3.50 -11.99 -3.21
CA ALA A 189 3.96 -10.59 -3.20
C ALA A 189 5.34 -10.42 -2.56
N LEU A 190 5.61 -11.14 -1.47
CA LEU A 190 6.91 -11.12 -0.82
C LEU A 190 8.00 -11.76 -1.69
N ALA A 191 7.73 -12.90 -2.29
CA ALA A 191 8.67 -13.59 -3.18
C ALA A 191 9.04 -12.72 -4.38
N VAL A 192 8.03 -12.16 -5.06
CA VAL A 192 8.22 -11.23 -6.18
C VAL A 192 9.02 -10.02 -5.73
N GLN A 193 8.66 -9.37 -4.62
CA GLN A 193 9.39 -8.18 -4.16
C GLN A 193 10.82 -8.50 -3.71
N ARG A 194 11.08 -9.65 -3.09
CA ARG A 194 12.43 -10.08 -2.72
C ARG A 194 13.29 -10.24 -3.98
N SER A 195 12.77 -10.94 -5.00
CA SER A 195 13.43 -11.09 -6.31
C SER A 195 13.68 -9.75 -7.01
N LEU A 196 12.68 -8.86 -7.06
CA LEU A 196 12.85 -7.53 -7.63
C LEU A 196 13.90 -6.71 -6.87
N SER A 197 13.90 -6.77 -5.53
CA SER A 197 14.85 -6.02 -4.71
C SER A 197 16.30 -6.51 -4.88
N SER A 198 16.53 -7.82 -5.03
CA SER A 198 17.86 -8.36 -5.29
C SER A 198 18.35 -7.96 -6.66
N GLN A 199 17.48 -8.04 -7.68
CA GLN A 199 17.80 -7.56 -9.02
C GLN A 199 18.14 -6.08 -8.99
N ILE A 200 17.31 -5.21 -8.38
CA ILE A 200 17.59 -3.76 -8.27
C ILE A 200 18.92 -3.49 -7.56
N ARG A 201 19.23 -4.21 -6.47
CA ARG A 201 20.53 -4.05 -5.77
C ARG A 201 21.70 -4.42 -6.67
N LEU A 202 21.62 -5.54 -7.39
CA LEU A 202 22.63 -5.96 -8.36
C LEU A 202 22.78 -4.92 -9.48
N TRP A 203 21.68 -4.44 -10.04
CA TRP A 203 21.67 -3.39 -11.06
C TRP A 203 22.32 -2.09 -10.58
N LEU A 204 21.96 -1.62 -9.38
CA LEU A 204 22.55 -0.42 -8.78
C LEU A 204 24.03 -0.62 -8.47
N ALA A 205 24.44 -1.81 -8.01
CA ALA A 205 25.85 -2.14 -7.81
C ALA A 205 26.61 -2.12 -9.15
N SER A 206 26.06 -2.70 -10.22
CA SER A 206 26.66 -2.66 -11.56
C SER A 206 26.80 -1.23 -12.08
N ILE A 207 25.76 -0.39 -11.93
CA ILE A 207 25.83 1.03 -12.28
C ILE A 207 26.89 1.73 -11.44
N GLY A 208 26.94 1.47 -10.13
CA GLY A 208 27.96 2.01 -9.23
C GLY A 208 29.38 1.63 -9.66
N CYS A 209 29.62 0.37 -10.01
CA CYS A 209 30.90 -0.10 -10.54
C CYS A 209 31.24 0.55 -11.88
N LEU A 210 30.27 0.74 -12.78
CA LEU A 210 30.48 1.44 -14.05
C LEU A 210 30.81 2.92 -13.85
N LEU A 211 30.13 3.60 -12.92
CA LEU A 211 30.41 4.99 -12.56
C LEU A 211 31.80 5.12 -11.90
N LEU A 212 32.17 4.19 -11.01
CA LEU A 212 33.50 4.15 -10.42
C LEU A 212 34.56 3.87 -11.48
N ALA A 213 34.36 2.91 -12.38
CA ALA A 213 35.26 2.66 -13.50
C ALA A 213 35.40 3.89 -14.40
N PHE A 214 34.31 4.60 -14.67
CA PHE A 214 34.31 5.86 -15.42
C PHE A 214 35.12 6.96 -14.71
N VAL A 215 34.96 7.10 -13.38
CA VAL A 215 35.74 8.03 -12.56
C VAL A 215 37.22 7.64 -12.51
N TRP A 216 37.56 6.35 -12.50
CA TRP A 216 38.95 5.85 -12.44
C TRP A 216 39.65 5.85 -13.80
N LEU A 217 38.92 5.77 -14.92
CA LEU A 217 39.44 5.86 -16.28
C LEU A 217 39.79 7.29 -16.72
N ARG A 218 39.97 8.22 -15.76
CA ARG A 218 41.07 9.23 -15.74
C ARG A 218 41.63 9.65 -17.10
N PRO A 219 42.57 8.87 -17.65
CA PRO A 219 43.44 9.39 -18.69
C PRO A 219 42.75 9.56 -20.06
N LEU A 220 41.51 9.07 -20.25
CA LEU A 220 40.84 9.07 -21.56
C LEU A 220 39.97 10.31 -21.81
N HIS A 221 39.56 11.06 -20.78
CA HIS A 221 38.70 12.25 -20.95
C HIS A 221 39.48 13.56 -21.14
N LEU A 222 40.77 13.59 -20.83
CA LEU A 222 41.64 14.68 -21.30
C LEU A 222 41.90 14.62 -22.81
N ILE A 223 41.54 13.51 -23.47
CA ILE A 223 41.73 13.31 -24.92
C ILE A 223 40.51 13.78 -25.74
N SER A 224 39.37 14.14 -25.13
CA SER A 224 38.21 14.61 -25.91
C SER A 224 37.34 15.60 -25.14
N ILE A 225 37.68 16.89 -25.22
CA ILE A 225 36.83 18.02 -25.66
C ILE A 225 37.77 19.26 -25.74
N GLN A 226 38.94 19.08 -26.35
CA GLN A 226 39.58 20.16 -27.09
C GLN A 226 39.33 19.86 -28.57
N VAL A 227 38.07 19.96 -29.00
CA VAL A 227 37.84 20.16 -30.43
C VAL A 227 38.17 21.62 -30.70
N SER A 228 39.47 21.89 -30.83
CA SER A 228 40.02 23.18 -31.20
C SER A 228 39.65 23.43 -32.66
N PHE A 229 38.51 24.09 -32.88
CA PHE A 229 38.07 24.51 -34.21
C PHE A 229 38.78 25.81 -34.61
N SER A 230 40.04 25.68 -35.01
CA SER A 230 40.80 26.74 -35.69
C SER A 230 40.43 26.90 -37.18
N TRP A 231 39.52 26.06 -37.70
CA TRP A 231 39.26 25.93 -39.15
C TRP A 231 37.98 26.61 -39.66
N LEU A 232 37.10 27.09 -38.77
CA LEU A 232 35.94 27.92 -39.13
C LEU A 232 36.20 29.35 -38.66
N GLY A 233 36.98 30.07 -39.47
CA GLY A 233 37.29 31.47 -39.24
C GLY A 233 36.04 32.34 -39.25
N GLY A 234 35.91 33.19 -38.22
CA GLY A 234 35.10 34.41 -38.20
C GLY A 234 33.57 34.24 -38.15
N GLY A 235 32.94 34.80 -37.12
CA GLY A 235 31.53 35.21 -37.23
C GLY A 235 30.75 35.37 -35.92
N SER A 236 31.01 36.43 -35.16
CA SER A 236 30.22 36.92 -34.00
C SER A 236 30.21 36.10 -32.69
N LEU A 237 30.18 36.81 -31.56
CA LEU A 237 29.98 36.27 -30.20
C LEU A 237 28.73 35.38 -30.10
N LEU A 238 27.70 35.70 -30.88
CA LEU A 238 26.44 34.95 -30.93
C LEU A 238 26.62 33.53 -31.49
N ALA A 239 27.43 33.35 -32.54
CA ALA A 239 27.69 32.01 -33.09
C ALA A 239 28.48 31.14 -32.11
N TYR A 240 29.45 31.73 -31.39
CA TYR A 240 30.20 31.05 -30.34
C TYR A 240 29.30 30.60 -29.18
N LEU A 241 28.43 31.50 -28.68
CA LEU A 241 27.49 31.19 -27.61
C LEU A 241 26.46 30.14 -28.03
N ALA A 242 25.92 30.23 -29.25
CA ALA A 242 24.98 29.26 -29.80
C ALA A 242 25.60 27.86 -29.93
N TRP A 243 26.85 27.76 -30.43
CA TRP A 243 27.53 26.47 -30.54
C TRP A 243 27.95 25.88 -29.20
N ARG A 244 28.40 26.70 -28.25
CA ARG A 244 28.70 26.24 -26.88
C ARG A 244 27.45 25.68 -26.21
N LEU A 245 26.32 26.35 -26.40
CA LEU A 245 25.03 25.87 -25.92
C LEU A 245 24.65 24.53 -26.58
N LEU A 246 24.72 24.44 -27.92
CA LEU A 246 24.37 23.23 -28.66
C LEU A 246 25.27 22.05 -28.29
N GLY A 247 26.59 22.25 -28.14
CA GLY A 247 27.53 21.24 -27.69
C GLY A 247 27.25 20.78 -26.26
N THR A 248 26.98 21.72 -25.34
CA THR A 248 26.62 21.41 -23.95
C THR A 248 25.31 20.63 -23.88
N LEU A 249 24.31 21.03 -24.67
CA LEU A 249 23.04 20.34 -24.79
C LEU A 249 23.18 18.95 -25.39
N ALA A 250 24.02 18.78 -26.42
CA ALA A 250 24.25 17.49 -27.06
C ALA A 250 24.96 16.51 -26.11
N VAL A 251 25.98 16.96 -25.38
CA VAL A 251 26.68 16.15 -24.37
C VAL A 251 25.74 15.81 -23.21
N PHE A 252 25.00 16.79 -22.69
CA PHE A 252 24.01 16.57 -21.64
C PHE A 252 22.93 15.58 -22.09
N LEU A 253 22.36 15.77 -23.29
CA LEU A 253 21.35 14.88 -23.85
C LEU A 253 21.90 13.47 -24.06
N GLY A 254 23.12 13.32 -24.57
CA GLY A 254 23.78 12.02 -24.74
C GLY A 254 23.96 11.29 -23.41
N ILE A 255 24.47 11.97 -22.38
CA ILE A 255 24.63 11.43 -21.03
C ILE A 255 23.27 11.11 -20.41
N TRP A 256 22.29 12.01 -20.51
CA TRP A 256 20.93 11.81 -20.00
C TRP A 256 20.24 10.62 -20.67
N LEU A 257 20.34 10.48 -21.99
CA LEU A 257 19.79 9.34 -22.72
C LEU A 257 20.45 8.04 -22.26
N LEU A 258 21.78 8.02 -22.12
CA LEU A 258 22.50 6.86 -21.62
C LEU A 258 22.05 6.47 -20.21
N VAL A 259 22.06 7.42 -19.26
CA VAL A 259 21.66 7.18 -17.87
C VAL A 259 20.19 6.76 -17.79
N SER A 260 19.31 7.46 -18.51
CA SER A 260 17.89 7.17 -18.49
C SER A 260 17.57 5.81 -19.13
N LEU A 261 18.29 5.38 -20.17
CA LEU A 261 18.17 4.02 -20.71
C LEU A 261 18.65 2.97 -19.70
N LEU A 262 19.82 3.18 -19.09
CA LEU A 262 20.41 2.24 -18.13
C LEU A 262 19.56 2.09 -16.85
N VAL A 263 18.85 3.14 -16.44
CA VAL A 263 18.03 3.11 -15.21
C VAL A 263 16.57 2.79 -15.50
N LEU A 264 15.95 3.48 -16.46
CA LEU A 264 14.51 3.40 -16.67
C LEU A 264 14.11 2.14 -17.41
N VAL A 265 14.90 1.63 -18.37
CA VAL A 265 14.53 0.42 -19.12
C VAL A 265 14.47 -0.80 -18.18
N PRO A 266 15.50 -1.11 -17.36
CA PRO A 266 15.40 -2.20 -16.39
C PRO A 266 14.23 -2.02 -15.44
N LEU A 267 13.98 -0.80 -14.94
CA LEU A 267 12.86 -0.54 -14.03
C LEU A 267 11.49 -0.83 -14.67
N HIS A 268 11.29 -0.45 -15.93
CA HIS A 268 10.03 -0.74 -16.64
C HIS A 268 9.88 -2.23 -16.98
N LEU A 269 10.99 -2.94 -17.25
CA LEU A 269 10.97 -4.40 -17.43
C LEU A 269 10.63 -5.14 -16.13
N LEU A 270 11.22 -4.71 -15.01
CA LEU A 270 10.89 -5.21 -13.67
C LEU A 270 9.43 -4.96 -13.31
N LEU A 271 8.90 -3.78 -13.62
CA LEU A 271 7.48 -3.46 -13.45
C LEU A 271 6.60 -4.35 -14.32
N LEU A 272 6.97 -4.57 -15.59
CA LEU A 272 6.24 -5.48 -16.49
C LEU A 272 6.24 -6.92 -15.95
N GLN A 273 7.38 -7.40 -15.44
CA GLN A 273 7.47 -8.70 -14.79
C GLN A 273 6.54 -8.78 -13.57
N GLN A 274 6.50 -7.75 -12.73
CA GLN A 274 5.61 -7.69 -11.58
C GLN A 274 4.13 -7.72 -12.00
N ILE A 275 3.72 -6.87 -12.94
CA ILE A 275 2.33 -6.80 -13.42
C ILE A 275 1.89 -8.14 -14.02
N ARG A 276 2.78 -8.82 -14.77
CA ARG A 276 2.51 -10.17 -15.30
C ARG A 276 2.44 -11.23 -14.22
N ALA A 277 3.31 -11.18 -13.21
CA ALA A 277 3.29 -12.14 -12.12
C ALA A 277 1.95 -12.15 -11.37
N PHE A 278 1.22 -11.03 -11.39
CA PHE A 278 -0.11 -10.88 -10.78
C PHE A 278 -1.26 -10.94 -11.79
N ASP A 279 -1.00 -11.34 -13.04
CA ASP A 279 -2.01 -11.44 -14.11
C ASP A 279 -2.82 -10.15 -14.33
N LEU A 280 -2.20 -9.00 -14.03
CA LEU A 280 -2.86 -7.70 -14.13
C LEU A 280 -2.85 -7.16 -15.55
N LEU A 281 -1.89 -7.56 -16.39
CA LEU A 281 -1.76 -7.08 -17.77
C LEU A 281 -2.71 -7.85 -18.70
N ARG A 282 -3.71 -7.16 -19.25
CA ARG A 282 -4.62 -7.72 -20.26
C ARG A 282 -4.26 -7.34 -21.70
N SER A 283 -3.54 -6.22 -21.86
CA SER A 283 -3.10 -5.75 -23.18
C SER A 283 -1.83 -6.44 -23.68
N SER A 284 -1.53 -6.27 -24.98
CA SER A 284 -0.28 -6.77 -25.53
C SER A 284 0.94 -6.10 -24.87
N PRO A 285 1.96 -6.86 -24.44
CA PRO A 285 3.15 -6.27 -23.82
C PRO A 285 3.91 -5.30 -24.72
N LYS A 286 3.87 -5.52 -26.04
CA LYS A 286 4.45 -4.62 -27.05
C LYS A 286 3.74 -3.27 -27.05
N GLY A 287 2.41 -3.26 -26.95
CA GLY A 287 1.62 -2.03 -26.87
C GLY A 287 1.94 -1.23 -25.60
N TRP A 288 1.99 -1.90 -24.46
CA TRP A 288 2.36 -1.27 -23.19
C TRP A 288 3.78 -0.67 -23.25
N LEU A 289 4.77 -1.42 -23.76
CA LEU A 289 6.14 -0.94 -23.85
C LEU A 289 6.27 0.26 -24.81
N ARG A 290 5.59 0.24 -25.96
CA ARG A 290 5.55 1.38 -26.90
C ARG A 290 5.00 2.64 -26.23
N PHE A 291 3.94 2.50 -25.44
CA PHE A 291 3.37 3.61 -24.66
C PHE A 291 4.37 4.16 -23.65
N GLN A 292 5.07 3.28 -22.91
CA GLN A 292 6.12 3.71 -21.98
C GLN A 292 7.29 4.41 -22.69
N CYS A 293 7.73 3.92 -23.85
CA CYS A 293 8.78 4.54 -24.65
C CYS A 293 8.38 5.94 -25.15
N ALA A 294 7.15 6.12 -25.64
CA ALA A 294 6.65 7.42 -26.08
C ALA A 294 6.62 8.42 -24.92
N ARG A 295 6.16 7.98 -23.74
CA ARG A 295 6.15 8.80 -22.52
C ARG A 295 7.56 9.17 -22.06
N TRP A 296 8.49 8.21 -22.08
CA TRP A 296 9.90 8.46 -21.76
C TRP A 296 10.55 9.46 -22.71
N LEU A 297 10.30 9.33 -24.02
CA LEU A 297 10.81 10.25 -25.03
C LEU A 297 10.26 11.66 -24.81
N GLY A 298 8.95 11.80 -24.57
CA GLY A 298 8.32 13.09 -24.28
C GLY A 298 8.89 13.76 -23.02
N LEU A 299 9.06 13.00 -21.93
CA LEU A 299 9.68 13.51 -20.70
C LEU A 299 11.15 13.90 -20.90
N THR A 300 11.89 13.12 -21.67
CA THR A 300 13.29 13.40 -21.99
C THR A 300 13.41 14.69 -22.79
N LEU A 301 12.62 14.86 -23.84
CA LEU A 301 12.60 16.08 -24.65
C LEU A 301 12.23 17.31 -23.80
N ALA A 302 11.19 17.19 -22.96
CA ALA A 302 10.79 18.27 -22.06
C ALA A 302 11.90 18.65 -21.08
N TRP A 303 12.59 17.66 -20.50
CA TRP A 303 13.71 17.87 -19.58
C TRP A 303 14.91 18.52 -20.27
N THR A 304 15.27 18.08 -21.48
CA THR A 304 16.36 18.67 -22.27
C THR A 304 16.06 20.12 -22.65
N LEU A 305 14.81 20.43 -23.03
CA LEU A 305 14.39 21.80 -23.32
C LEU A 305 14.49 22.69 -22.06
N LEU A 306 14.06 22.17 -20.90
CA LEU A 306 14.15 22.90 -19.64
C LEU A 306 15.59 23.21 -19.25
N VAL A 307 16.49 22.23 -19.33
CA VAL A 307 17.92 22.41 -19.02
C VAL A 307 18.59 23.34 -20.03
N GLY A 308 18.25 23.21 -21.32
CA GLY A 308 18.73 24.12 -22.37
C GLY A 308 18.35 25.57 -22.09
N LEU A 309 17.08 25.81 -21.77
CA LEU A 309 16.60 27.14 -21.42
C LEU A 309 17.25 27.66 -20.12
N ALA A 310 17.41 26.81 -19.10
CA ALA A 310 18.09 27.20 -17.86
C ALA A 310 19.54 27.63 -18.14
N SER A 311 20.27 26.89 -18.98
CA SER A 311 21.65 27.24 -19.35
C SER A 311 21.75 28.53 -20.18
N LEU A 312 20.79 28.78 -21.08
CA LEU A 312 20.68 30.04 -21.81
C LEU A 312 20.46 31.22 -20.86
N LEU A 313 19.50 31.08 -19.94
CA LEU A 313 19.16 32.11 -18.96
C LEU A 313 20.31 32.36 -17.98
N GLN A 314 21.07 31.32 -17.63
CA GLN A 314 22.27 31.46 -16.80
C GLN A 314 23.33 32.34 -17.47
N VAL A 315 23.55 32.20 -18.78
CA VAL A 315 24.49 33.04 -19.53
C VAL A 315 23.96 34.47 -19.68
N ALA A 316 22.67 34.62 -19.97
CA ALA A 316 22.04 35.93 -20.18
C ALA A 316 21.85 36.72 -18.87
N SER A 317 21.56 36.06 -17.76
CA SER A 317 21.30 36.67 -16.45
C SER A 317 21.84 35.80 -15.30
N PRO A 318 23.16 35.84 -15.03
CA PRO A 318 23.80 34.99 -14.03
C PRO A 318 23.28 35.14 -12.59
N ALA A 319 22.71 36.31 -12.25
CA ALA A 319 22.20 36.57 -10.90
C ALA A 319 20.76 36.08 -10.68
N TRP A 320 19.94 36.03 -11.74
CA TRP A 320 18.48 35.86 -11.61
C TRP A 320 17.90 34.70 -12.41
N TRP A 321 18.70 33.94 -13.17
CA TRP A 321 18.22 32.85 -14.04
C TRP A 321 17.32 31.81 -13.33
N TRP A 322 17.54 31.57 -12.04
CA TRP A 322 16.80 30.59 -11.25
C TRP A 322 15.31 30.95 -11.12
N LEU A 323 14.95 32.23 -11.08
CA LEU A 323 13.57 32.68 -10.90
C LEU A 323 12.67 32.38 -12.11
N PRO A 324 12.99 32.79 -13.35
CA PRO A 324 12.21 32.43 -14.52
C PRO A 324 12.19 30.92 -14.78
N VAL A 325 13.28 30.19 -14.48
CA VAL A 325 13.30 28.73 -14.55
C VAL A 325 12.34 28.11 -13.54
N TRP A 326 12.34 28.60 -12.29
CA TRP A 326 11.41 28.15 -11.26
C TRP A 326 9.96 28.42 -11.62
N LEU A 327 9.66 29.62 -12.15
CA LEU A 327 8.32 29.98 -12.63
C LEU A 327 7.87 29.07 -13.77
N LEU A 328 8.77 28.71 -14.69
CA LEU A 328 8.46 27.76 -15.75
C LEU A 328 8.19 26.36 -15.19
N ILE A 329 9.00 25.87 -14.24
CA ILE A 329 8.76 24.59 -13.56
C ILE A 329 7.39 24.63 -12.88
N ALA A 330 7.06 25.70 -12.17
CA ALA A 330 5.78 25.89 -11.51
C ALA A 330 4.63 25.87 -12.52
N ALA A 331 4.75 26.61 -13.62
CA ALA A 331 3.75 26.63 -14.69
C ALA A 331 3.56 25.25 -15.32
N CYS A 332 4.64 24.55 -15.68
CA CYS A 332 4.60 23.20 -16.22
C CYS A 332 3.99 22.19 -15.23
N TYR A 333 4.32 22.31 -13.94
CA TYR A 333 3.81 21.40 -12.91
C TYR A 333 2.32 21.63 -12.65
N LEU A 334 1.87 22.88 -12.58
CA LEU A 334 0.45 23.23 -12.49
C LEU A 334 -0.33 22.80 -13.75
N LEU A 335 0.26 23.01 -14.94
CA LEU A 335 -0.31 22.53 -16.19
C LEU A 335 -0.41 21.00 -16.20
N SER A 336 0.62 20.30 -15.70
CA SER A 336 0.58 18.84 -15.59
C SER A 336 -0.56 18.37 -14.69
N CYS A 337 -0.90 19.09 -13.62
CA CYS A 337 -2.05 18.77 -12.77
C CYS A 337 -3.39 18.95 -13.49
N PHE A 338 -3.47 19.93 -14.40
CA PHE A 338 -4.64 20.13 -15.23
C PHE A 338 -4.82 19.02 -16.28
N TRP A 339 -3.73 18.62 -16.95
CA TRP A 339 -3.76 17.56 -17.97
C TRP A 339 -3.89 16.16 -17.34
N ALA A 340 -3.13 15.88 -16.28
CA ALA A 340 -3.23 14.64 -15.50
C ALA A 340 -4.52 14.54 -14.70
N GLY A 341 -5.27 15.65 -14.56
CA GLY A 341 -6.64 15.63 -14.03
C GLY A 341 -7.62 14.83 -14.88
N LYS A 342 -7.24 14.45 -16.12
CA LYS A 342 -7.95 13.45 -16.92
C LYS A 342 -7.15 12.14 -17.00
N PRO A 343 -7.77 10.97 -16.81
CA PRO A 343 -7.11 9.66 -16.91
C PRO A 343 -6.39 9.41 -18.24
N ALA A 344 -6.81 10.10 -19.30
CA ALA A 344 -6.29 9.96 -20.65
C ALA A 344 -4.76 10.16 -20.77
N GLY A 345 -4.14 10.88 -19.83
CA GLY A 345 -2.67 11.02 -19.78
C GLY A 345 -1.93 9.79 -19.20
N LEU A 346 -2.62 8.93 -18.45
CA LEU A 346 -2.06 7.75 -17.78
C LEU A 346 -2.29 6.47 -18.57
N LEU A 347 -3.46 6.31 -19.17
CA LEU A 347 -3.83 5.22 -20.07
C LEU A 347 -4.77 5.75 -21.18
N PRO A 348 -4.71 5.23 -22.41
CA PRO A 348 -5.74 5.53 -23.42
C PRO A 348 -7.01 4.74 -23.07
N GLY A 349 -8.13 5.42 -22.80
CA GLY A 349 -9.37 4.73 -22.42
C GLY A 349 -10.58 5.67 -22.40
N ALA A 350 -11.76 5.09 -22.57
CA ALA A 350 -13.02 5.81 -22.43
C ALA A 350 -13.33 6.06 -20.95
N TYR A 351 -14.04 7.14 -20.68
CA TYR A 351 -14.64 7.39 -19.38
C TYR A 351 -16.10 7.81 -19.56
N TYR A 352 -16.92 7.51 -18.56
CA TYR A 352 -18.33 7.86 -18.51
C TYR A 352 -18.72 8.26 -17.08
N PRO A 353 -19.79 9.05 -16.87
CA PRO A 353 -20.27 9.37 -15.54
C PRO A 353 -20.71 8.10 -14.80
N LEU A 354 -20.61 8.09 -13.47
CA LEU A 354 -21.06 6.95 -12.66
C LEU A 354 -22.52 6.57 -13.00
N PRO A 355 -22.78 5.32 -13.44
CA PRO A 355 -24.13 4.89 -13.81
C PRO A 355 -25.13 5.03 -12.66
N PRO A 356 -26.42 5.27 -12.97
CA PRO A 356 -27.46 5.30 -11.95
C PRO A 356 -27.57 3.95 -11.24
N GLY A 357 -27.66 3.98 -9.91
CA GLY A 357 -27.72 2.78 -9.09
C GLY A 357 -27.42 3.05 -7.62
N GLU A 358 -27.27 1.99 -6.83
CA GLU A 358 -27.03 2.09 -5.39
C GLU A 358 -25.74 2.87 -5.06
N ILE A 359 -24.66 2.60 -5.78
CA ILE A 359 -23.34 3.24 -5.58
C ILE A 359 -23.46 4.76 -5.80
N GLN A 360 -24.13 5.18 -6.88
CA GLN A 360 -24.33 6.59 -7.18
C GLN A 360 -25.14 7.28 -6.07
N ARG A 361 -26.20 6.63 -5.58
CA ARG A 361 -27.04 7.16 -4.50
C ARG A 361 -26.24 7.31 -3.20
N ARG A 362 -25.49 6.28 -2.79
CA ARG A 362 -24.62 6.30 -1.59
C ARG A 362 -23.59 7.41 -1.67
N CYS A 363 -22.86 7.48 -2.78
CA CYS A 363 -21.87 8.53 -2.98
C CYS A 363 -22.51 9.93 -2.99
N SER A 364 -23.67 10.10 -3.63
CA SER A 364 -24.37 11.40 -3.65
C SER A 364 -24.81 11.83 -2.25
N ASN A 365 -25.33 10.89 -1.43
CA ASN A 365 -25.70 11.15 -0.04
C ASN A 365 -24.49 11.56 0.80
N LEU A 366 -23.35 10.87 0.64
CA LEU A 366 -22.10 11.21 1.31
C LEU A 366 -21.66 12.65 0.97
N LEU A 367 -21.72 13.03 -0.32
CA LEU A 367 -21.36 14.37 -0.79
C LEU A 367 -22.30 15.45 -0.27
N GLN A 368 -23.61 15.17 -0.22
CA GLN A 368 -24.61 16.11 0.30
C GLN A 368 -24.38 16.42 1.78
N ARG A 369 -24.06 15.41 2.60
CA ARG A 369 -23.76 15.59 4.04
C ARG A 369 -22.57 16.53 4.27
N GLN A 370 -21.58 16.47 3.38
CA GLN A 370 -20.33 17.22 3.50
C GLN A 370 -20.36 18.62 2.87
N LYS A 371 -21.47 19.03 2.25
CA LYS A 371 -21.67 20.36 1.61
C LYS A 371 -20.56 20.80 0.65
N LEU A 372 -19.77 19.86 0.10
CA LEU A 372 -18.70 20.16 -0.84
C LEU A 372 -19.16 19.95 -2.28
N ARG A 373 -18.80 20.91 -3.15
CA ARG A 373 -19.12 20.87 -4.58
C ARG A 373 -18.07 20.03 -5.33
N LEU A 374 -18.46 18.85 -5.77
CA LEU A 374 -17.73 18.09 -6.79
C LEU A 374 -18.38 18.31 -8.16
N GLU A 375 -17.57 18.29 -9.21
CA GLU A 375 -18.08 18.28 -10.59
C GLU A 375 -18.74 16.95 -10.92
N GLY A 376 -18.23 15.84 -10.37
CA GLY A 376 -18.85 14.53 -10.51
C GLY A 376 -17.91 13.37 -10.18
N ILE A 377 -18.50 12.18 -10.18
CA ILE A 377 -17.80 10.90 -10.06
C ILE A 377 -17.85 10.21 -11.43
N TYR A 378 -16.69 9.79 -11.92
CA TYR A 378 -16.52 9.22 -13.26
C TYR A 378 -15.91 7.82 -13.17
N VAL A 379 -16.30 6.96 -14.10
CA VAL A 379 -15.76 5.62 -14.25
C VAL A 379 -14.81 5.61 -15.44
N TYR A 380 -13.64 5.04 -15.23
CA TYR A 380 -12.60 4.91 -16.24
C TYR A 380 -12.40 3.45 -16.65
N GLU A 381 -12.45 3.17 -17.96
CA GLU A 381 -12.28 1.82 -18.49
C GLU A 381 -10.80 1.42 -18.50
N THR A 382 -10.41 0.59 -17.52
CA THR A 382 -9.03 0.10 -17.39
C THR A 382 -8.89 -1.37 -17.74
N GLU A 383 -9.93 -2.19 -17.56
CA GLU A 383 -9.78 -3.65 -17.64
C GLU A 383 -9.26 -4.16 -18.97
N LYS A 384 -9.57 -3.47 -20.07
CA LYS A 384 -9.06 -3.82 -21.40
C LYS A 384 -7.52 -3.84 -21.46
N GLN A 385 -6.87 -3.12 -20.56
CA GLN A 385 -5.41 -2.98 -20.52
C GLN A 385 -4.80 -3.51 -19.24
N LEU A 386 -5.35 -3.11 -18.09
CA LEU A 386 -4.85 -3.37 -16.75
C LEU A 386 -6.02 -3.63 -15.79
N ALA A 387 -6.07 -4.81 -15.18
CA ALA A 387 -7.12 -5.20 -14.23
C ALA A 387 -6.85 -4.68 -12.82
N ILE A 388 -6.69 -3.36 -12.66
CA ILE A 388 -6.34 -2.73 -11.39
C ILE A 388 -7.57 -2.05 -10.79
N ALA A 389 -7.99 -2.53 -9.62
CA ALA A 389 -8.98 -1.84 -8.80
C ALA A 389 -8.34 -0.59 -8.17
N ASN A 390 -8.81 0.59 -8.53
CA ASN A 390 -8.27 1.85 -8.02
C ASN A 390 -9.35 2.95 -7.99
N ALA A 391 -9.15 3.93 -7.12
CA ALA A 391 -9.86 5.19 -7.11
C ALA A 391 -8.85 6.32 -6.94
N TYR A 392 -9.12 7.49 -7.50
CA TYR A 392 -8.27 8.65 -7.23
C TYR A 392 -9.02 9.98 -7.41
N ALA A 393 -8.71 10.92 -6.54
CA ALA A 393 -9.18 12.29 -6.55
C ALA A 393 -8.33 13.21 -7.45
N THR A 394 -8.97 14.04 -8.29
CA THR A 394 -8.29 15.06 -9.12
C THR A 394 -9.07 16.38 -9.18
N GLY A 395 -8.42 17.43 -9.72
CA GLY A 395 -9.03 18.74 -9.92
C GLY A 395 -8.96 19.64 -8.69
N TRP A 396 -9.35 20.90 -8.86
CA TRP A 396 -9.31 21.93 -7.81
C TRP A 396 -10.62 22.73 -7.75
N GLY A 397 -10.90 23.32 -6.58
CA GLY A 397 -12.10 24.13 -6.35
C GLY A 397 -13.40 23.39 -6.75
N PRO A 398 -14.28 23.98 -7.56
CA PRO A 398 -15.53 23.35 -7.98
C PRO A 398 -15.36 22.28 -9.08
N LYS A 399 -14.18 22.19 -9.72
CA LYS A 399 -13.87 21.21 -10.78
C LYS A 399 -13.23 19.92 -10.22
N ARG A 400 -13.43 19.65 -8.93
CA ARG A 400 -12.93 18.42 -8.28
C ARG A 400 -13.72 17.23 -8.79
N ARG A 401 -13.01 16.16 -9.12
CA ARG A 401 -13.55 14.90 -9.66
C ARG A 401 -12.99 13.73 -8.88
N ILE A 402 -13.78 12.66 -8.80
CA ILE A 402 -13.33 11.36 -8.30
C ILE A 402 -13.43 10.38 -9.46
N TRP A 403 -12.34 9.66 -9.72
CA TRP A 403 -12.26 8.65 -10.76
C TRP A 403 -12.27 7.27 -10.12
N LEU A 404 -13.14 6.39 -10.59
CA LEU A 404 -13.21 4.98 -10.19
C LEU A 404 -12.83 4.11 -11.39
N THR A 405 -12.09 3.03 -11.18
CA THR A 405 -11.85 2.06 -12.26
C THR A 405 -13.04 1.10 -12.40
N ASP A 406 -13.29 0.64 -13.63
CA ASP A 406 -14.27 -0.42 -13.90
C ASP A 406 -13.97 -1.73 -13.13
N SER A 407 -12.69 -2.06 -12.92
CA SER A 407 -12.29 -3.17 -12.04
C SER A 407 -12.71 -3.00 -10.59
N LEU A 408 -12.72 -1.77 -10.06
CA LEU A 408 -13.17 -1.49 -8.70
C LEU A 408 -14.68 -1.79 -8.59
N LEU A 409 -15.48 -1.27 -9.52
CA LEU A 409 -16.93 -1.48 -9.52
C LEU A 409 -17.36 -2.96 -9.65
N LYS A 410 -16.55 -3.78 -10.34
CA LYS A 410 -16.83 -5.20 -10.55
C LYS A 410 -16.51 -6.08 -9.33
N ARG A 411 -15.60 -5.63 -8.46
CA ARG A 411 -15.02 -6.45 -7.39
C ARG A 411 -15.43 -6.00 -6.00
N PHE A 412 -15.98 -4.80 -5.85
CA PHE A 412 -16.32 -4.21 -4.55
C PHE A 412 -17.83 -4.05 -4.39
N GLN A 413 -18.30 -4.24 -3.15
CA GLN A 413 -19.69 -4.03 -2.78
C GLN A 413 -20.01 -2.53 -2.68
N PRO A 414 -21.28 -2.11 -2.80
CA PRO A 414 -21.64 -0.70 -2.81
C PRO A 414 -21.23 0.10 -1.56
N ASP A 415 -21.26 -0.53 -0.39
CA ASP A 415 -20.80 0.01 0.89
C ASP A 415 -19.27 0.15 0.96
N GLU A 416 -18.52 -0.80 0.42
CA GLU A 416 -17.06 -0.73 0.32
C GLU A 416 -16.62 0.39 -0.63
N ILE A 417 -17.33 0.57 -1.75
CA ILE A 417 -17.05 1.67 -2.69
C ILE A 417 -17.35 3.02 -2.04
N GLU A 418 -18.42 3.12 -1.23
CA GLU A 418 -18.72 4.31 -0.44
C GLU A 418 -17.57 4.67 0.50
N VAL A 419 -16.98 3.68 1.18
CA VAL A 419 -15.78 3.87 2.02
C VAL A 419 -14.58 4.39 1.22
N ILE A 420 -14.30 3.78 0.07
CA ILE A 420 -13.17 4.19 -0.78
C ILE A 420 -13.37 5.60 -1.31
N VAL A 421 -14.59 5.95 -1.72
CA VAL A 421 -14.95 7.31 -2.15
C VAL A 421 -14.82 8.31 -1.00
N ALA A 422 -15.23 7.94 0.22
CA ALA A 422 -15.04 8.77 1.41
C ALA A 422 -13.56 9.03 1.71
N HIS A 423 -12.70 8.01 1.56
CA HIS A 423 -11.26 8.14 1.68
C HIS A 423 -10.68 9.12 0.63
N GLU A 424 -10.98 8.91 -0.65
CA GLU A 424 -10.52 9.81 -1.72
C GLU A 424 -11.04 11.24 -1.56
N PHE A 425 -12.26 11.38 -1.05
CA PHE A 425 -12.86 12.66 -0.75
C PHE A 425 -12.12 13.41 0.36
N ALA A 426 -11.60 12.71 1.37
CA ALA A 426 -10.82 13.32 2.45
C ALA A 426 -9.59 14.06 1.91
N HIS A 427 -8.93 13.53 0.87
CA HIS A 427 -7.79 14.20 0.25
C HIS A 427 -8.16 15.56 -0.38
N HIS A 428 -9.36 15.66 -0.94
CA HIS A 428 -9.90 16.92 -1.47
C HIS A 428 -10.29 17.89 -0.35
N LEU A 429 -10.90 17.39 0.72
CA LEU A 429 -11.27 18.19 1.89
C LEU A 429 -10.03 18.83 2.52
N HIS A 430 -8.95 18.07 2.66
CA HIS A 430 -7.73 18.52 3.33
C HIS A 430 -6.74 19.26 2.42
N GLY A 431 -7.02 19.30 1.10
CA GLY A 431 -6.13 19.95 0.14
C GLY A 431 -4.78 19.25 0.02
N ASP A 432 -4.74 17.93 0.19
CA ASP A 432 -3.50 17.16 0.26
C ASP A 432 -2.67 17.28 -1.02
N LEU A 433 -3.34 17.36 -2.18
CA LEU A 433 -2.68 17.65 -3.45
C LEU A 433 -1.98 19.01 -3.42
N LEU A 434 -2.66 20.08 -2.98
CA LEU A 434 -2.09 21.43 -2.93
C LEU A 434 -0.88 21.50 -1.99
N TRP A 435 -0.96 20.84 -0.83
CA TRP A 435 0.16 20.73 0.09
C TRP A 435 1.38 20.04 -0.53
N ARG A 436 1.16 18.91 -1.22
CA ARG A 436 2.23 18.19 -1.93
C ARG A 436 2.81 19.05 -3.05
N LEU A 437 1.97 19.75 -3.82
CA LEU A 437 2.42 20.65 -4.88
C LEU A 437 3.27 21.80 -4.33
N ALA A 438 2.79 22.50 -3.31
CA ALA A 438 3.51 23.62 -2.70
C ALA A 438 4.86 23.18 -2.14
N LEU A 439 4.90 22.04 -1.44
CA LEU A 439 6.14 21.48 -0.91
C LEU A 439 7.11 21.09 -2.02
N SER A 440 6.66 20.43 -3.10
CA SER A 440 7.51 20.12 -4.25
C SER A 440 8.07 21.37 -4.92
N LEU A 441 7.27 22.43 -5.09
CA LEU A 441 7.73 23.70 -5.67
C LEU A 441 8.74 24.43 -4.78
N LEU A 442 8.52 24.45 -3.46
CA LEU A 442 9.47 25.01 -2.50
C LEU A 442 10.82 24.28 -2.55
N LEU A 443 10.78 22.96 -2.72
CA LEU A 443 11.97 22.14 -2.84
C LEU A 443 12.69 22.37 -4.16
N TYR A 444 11.97 22.49 -5.29
CA TYR A 444 12.60 22.90 -6.55
C TYR A 444 13.26 24.29 -6.45
N LEU A 445 12.64 25.23 -5.72
CA LEU A 445 13.25 26.53 -5.46
C LEU A 445 14.55 26.39 -4.66
N ALA A 446 14.50 25.65 -3.55
CA ALA A 446 15.68 25.40 -2.72
C ALA A 446 16.81 24.73 -3.52
N TRP A 447 16.47 23.81 -4.42
CA TRP A 447 17.43 23.17 -5.32
C TRP A 447 18.08 24.17 -6.30
N LEU A 448 17.30 25.05 -6.93
CA LEU A 448 17.82 26.06 -7.85
C LEU A 448 18.69 27.10 -7.12
N LEU A 449 18.30 27.52 -5.91
CA LEU A 449 19.09 28.42 -5.07
C LEU A 449 20.38 27.75 -4.61
N PHE A 450 20.34 26.46 -4.29
CA PHE A 450 21.55 25.69 -3.99
C PHE A 450 22.48 25.62 -5.21
N TRP A 451 21.94 25.41 -6.42
CA TRP A 451 22.74 25.47 -7.64
C TRP A 451 23.36 26.86 -7.84
N GLN A 452 22.59 27.93 -7.64
CA GLN A 452 23.11 29.30 -7.67
C GLN A 452 24.25 29.51 -6.66
N LEU A 453 24.10 29.01 -5.43
CA LEU A 453 25.13 29.11 -4.39
C LEU A 453 26.43 28.41 -4.83
N MET A 454 26.34 27.21 -5.40
CA MET A 454 27.52 26.48 -5.91
C MET A 454 28.25 27.25 -7.00
N ILE A 455 27.52 27.93 -7.89
CA ILE A 455 28.10 28.77 -8.94
C ILE A 455 28.82 29.98 -8.32
N VAL A 456 28.18 30.68 -7.37
CA VAL A 456 28.71 31.91 -6.77
C VAL A 456 29.88 31.64 -5.82
N SER A 457 29.86 30.54 -5.07
CA SER A 457 30.91 30.16 -4.12
C SER A 457 32.19 29.65 -4.80
N GLN A 458 32.29 29.72 -6.13
CA GLN A 458 33.45 29.27 -6.90
C GLN A 458 33.90 27.86 -6.49
N PHE A 459 32.95 26.95 -6.27
CA PHE A 459 33.22 25.52 -6.36
C PHE A 459 33.08 25.17 -7.83
N PRO A 460 34.14 25.25 -8.66
CA PRO A 460 33.99 24.92 -10.05
C PRO A 460 33.57 23.45 -10.12
N LEU A 461 32.50 23.18 -10.85
CA LEU A 461 32.01 21.83 -11.13
C LEU A 461 33.09 20.97 -11.83
N SER A 462 34.16 21.60 -12.32
CA SER A 462 35.35 20.95 -12.88
C SER A 462 36.38 20.51 -11.84
N SER A 463 36.23 20.87 -10.56
CA SER A 463 37.11 20.39 -9.47
C SER A 463 36.51 19.17 -8.76
N GLU A 464 37.39 18.25 -8.37
CA GLU A 464 37.09 17.09 -7.51
C GLU A 464 36.18 17.43 -6.32
N PRO A 465 36.51 18.43 -5.45
CA PRO A 465 35.69 18.77 -4.30
C PRO A 465 34.34 19.41 -4.68
N GLY A 466 34.28 20.17 -5.77
CA GLY A 466 33.03 20.79 -6.24
C GLY A 466 32.02 19.77 -6.74
N LEU A 467 32.47 18.77 -7.50
CA LEU A 467 31.62 17.69 -7.99
C LEU A 467 31.19 16.75 -6.84
N ALA A 468 32.08 16.46 -5.89
CA ALA A 468 31.75 15.70 -4.69
C ALA A 468 30.72 16.42 -3.79
N ALA A 469 30.89 17.74 -3.58
CA ALA A 469 29.94 18.55 -2.82
C ALA A 469 28.55 18.59 -3.49
N LEU A 470 28.49 18.71 -4.82
CA LEU A 470 27.25 18.68 -5.58
C LEU A 470 26.54 17.32 -5.43
N ILE A 471 27.25 16.20 -5.65
CA ILE A 471 26.66 14.86 -5.52
C ILE A 471 26.14 14.64 -4.10
N MET A 472 26.91 15.02 -3.08
CA MET A 472 26.52 14.86 -1.69
C MET A 472 25.31 15.72 -1.33
N ALA A 473 25.23 16.94 -1.85
CA ALA A 473 24.05 17.80 -1.68
C ALA A 473 22.82 17.27 -2.43
N LEU A 474 22.96 16.78 -3.66
CA LEU A 474 21.87 16.15 -4.41
C LEU A 474 21.36 14.90 -3.70
N PHE A 475 22.26 14.09 -3.15
CA PHE A 475 21.90 12.91 -2.37
C PHE A 475 21.22 13.28 -1.05
N ALA A 476 21.77 14.25 -0.30
CA ALA A 476 21.18 14.74 0.94
C ALA A 476 19.79 15.35 0.70
N PHE A 477 19.63 16.12 -0.38
CA PHE A 477 18.36 16.70 -0.79
C PHE A 477 17.35 15.63 -1.21
N TRP A 478 17.76 14.66 -2.03
CA TRP A 478 16.90 13.53 -2.42
C TRP A 478 16.46 12.71 -1.21
N LEU A 479 17.38 12.42 -0.28
CA LEU A 479 17.10 11.68 0.94
C LEU A 479 16.13 12.47 1.84
N TYR A 480 16.40 13.76 2.06
CA TYR A 480 15.52 14.63 2.84
C TYR A 480 14.12 14.71 2.24
N TYR A 481 14.03 14.95 0.93
CA TYR A 481 12.77 14.98 0.19
C TYR A 481 11.97 13.69 0.37
N ARG A 482 12.63 12.54 0.19
CA ARG A 482 11.98 11.22 0.31
C ARG A 482 11.47 10.95 1.73
N LEU A 483 12.28 11.25 2.75
CA LEU A 483 11.88 10.99 4.14
C LEU A 483 10.75 11.94 4.60
N LEU A 484 10.81 13.22 4.20
CA LEU A 484 9.81 14.21 4.54
C LEU A 484 8.47 13.91 3.85
N LEU A 485 8.50 13.72 2.52
CA LEU A 485 7.29 13.41 1.77
C LEU A 485 6.63 12.13 2.23
N ASN A 486 7.39 11.04 2.44
CA ASN A 486 6.82 9.78 2.91
C ASN A 486 6.05 9.97 4.21
N SER A 487 6.62 10.73 5.15
CA SER A 487 5.99 11.01 6.44
C SER A 487 4.71 11.83 6.30
N ILE A 488 4.69 12.79 5.37
CA ILE A 488 3.50 13.61 5.08
C ILE A 488 2.41 12.77 4.44
N VAL A 489 2.73 12.02 3.38
CA VAL A 489 1.76 11.14 2.70
C VAL A 489 1.18 10.15 3.70
N TYR A 490 2.02 9.50 4.52
CA TYR A 490 1.56 8.56 5.54
C TYR A 490 0.52 9.19 6.49
N ARG A 491 0.74 10.43 6.93
CA ARG A 491 -0.21 11.16 7.79
C ARG A 491 -1.49 11.51 7.05
N GLN A 492 -1.40 11.88 5.77
CA GLN A 492 -2.55 12.16 4.91
C GLN A 492 -3.42 10.91 4.75
N GLU A 493 -2.82 9.75 4.45
CA GLU A 493 -3.50 8.46 4.35
C GLU A 493 -4.20 8.08 5.66
N MET A 494 -3.51 8.16 6.80
CA MET A 494 -4.11 7.85 8.10
C MET A 494 -5.27 8.78 8.45
N ARG A 495 -5.19 10.05 8.06
CA ARG A 495 -6.28 11.04 8.24
C ARG A 495 -7.46 10.73 7.31
N ALA A 496 -7.19 10.31 6.07
CA ALA A 496 -8.21 9.94 5.10
C ALA A 496 -8.97 8.66 5.53
N ASP A 497 -8.25 7.66 6.03
CA ASP A 497 -8.85 6.44 6.60
C ASP A 497 -9.78 6.73 7.77
N ARG A 498 -9.34 7.58 8.69
CA ARG A 498 -10.15 8.00 9.85
C ARG A 498 -11.42 8.72 9.40
N PHE A 499 -11.27 9.65 8.47
CA PHE A 499 -12.40 10.37 7.89
C PHE A 499 -13.40 9.39 7.24
N ALA A 500 -12.91 8.42 6.47
CA ALA A 500 -13.77 7.43 5.82
C ALA A 500 -14.56 6.61 6.86
N LEU A 501 -13.89 6.15 7.93
CA LEU A 501 -14.52 5.42 9.03
C LEU A 501 -15.56 6.24 9.79
N GLU A 502 -15.26 7.51 10.10
CA GLU A 502 -16.16 8.41 10.82
C GLU A 502 -17.40 8.76 9.97
N GLN A 503 -17.23 9.00 8.67
CA GLN A 503 -18.32 9.46 7.80
C GLN A 503 -19.24 8.35 7.29
N THR A 504 -18.68 7.16 7.03
CA THR A 504 -19.51 6.01 6.63
C THR A 504 -20.12 5.33 7.85
N GLY A 505 -19.44 5.36 9.00
CA GLY A 505 -19.86 4.70 10.22
C GLY A 505 -19.77 3.17 10.18
N ASP A 506 -19.40 2.57 9.04
CA ASP A 506 -19.38 1.13 8.80
C ASP A 506 -17.95 0.57 8.86
N MET A 507 -17.60 0.09 10.06
CA MET A 507 -16.31 -0.55 10.31
C MET A 507 -16.12 -1.85 9.51
N ARG A 508 -17.20 -2.57 9.22
CA ARG A 508 -17.14 -3.86 8.51
C ARG A 508 -16.89 -3.63 7.02
N ALA A 509 -17.61 -2.70 6.41
CA ALA A 509 -17.37 -2.29 5.03
C ALA A 509 -15.93 -1.77 4.84
N TYR A 510 -15.42 -0.99 5.78
CA TYR A 510 -14.02 -0.54 5.75
C TYR A 510 -13.04 -1.72 5.85
N GLN A 511 -13.23 -2.63 6.80
CA GLN A 511 -12.39 -3.83 6.94
C GLN A 511 -12.36 -4.65 5.64
N ARG A 512 -13.53 -4.95 5.07
CA ARG A 512 -13.62 -5.69 3.81
C ARG A 512 -12.94 -4.95 2.65
N ALA A 513 -13.20 -3.66 2.51
CA ALA A 513 -12.61 -2.83 1.45
C ALA A 513 -11.07 -2.85 1.51
N MET A 514 -10.50 -2.69 2.72
CA MET A 514 -9.05 -2.67 2.90
C MET A 514 -8.41 -4.03 2.63
N ILE A 515 -9.03 -5.11 3.12
CA ILE A 515 -8.54 -6.48 2.90
C ILE A 515 -8.64 -6.83 1.41
N ARG A 516 -9.78 -6.55 0.77
CA ARG A 516 -9.99 -6.83 -0.65
C ARG A 516 -9.01 -6.05 -1.53
N LEU A 517 -8.73 -4.79 -1.20
CA LEU A 517 -7.70 -4.01 -1.90
C LEU A 517 -6.31 -4.64 -1.72
N ALA A 518 -5.97 -5.10 -0.52
CA ALA A 518 -4.69 -5.76 -0.25
C ALA A 518 -4.55 -7.11 -0.99
N ASN A 519 -5.64 -7.87 -1.13
CA ASN A 519 -5.67 -9.14 -1.88
C ASN A 519 -5.57 -8.93 -3.40
N LEU A 520 -5.87 -7.74 -3.91
CA LEU A 520 -5.77 -7.42 -5.34
C LEU A 520 -4.46 -6.69 -5.72
N THR A 521 -3.77 -6.11 -4.73
CA THR A 521 -2.60 -5.26 -4.98
C THR A 521 -1.31 -6.06 -4.85
N PRO A 522 -0.29 -5.84 -5.70
CA PRO A 522 1.02 -6.50 -5.59
C PRO A 522 1.89 -5.98 -4.43
N GLY A 523 1.30 -5.22 -3.50
CA GLY A 523 1.98 -4.58 -2.38
C GLY A 523 1.93 -5.43 -1.11
N ARG A 524 2.95 -5.28 -0.25
CA ARG A 524 2.99 -5.98 1.05
C ARG A 524 1.96 -5.41 2.03
N ALA A 525 1.08 -6.27 2.51
CA ALA A 525 0.16 -5.97 3.62
C ALA A 525 0.85 -5.94 5.00
N LEU A 526 2.05 -6.52 5.13
CA LEU A 526 2.83 -6.60 6.36
C LEU A 526 3.13 -5.23 6.98
N GLY A 527 2.96 -5.13 8.29
CA GLY A 527 3.38 -3.99 9.12
C GLY A 527 3.67 -4.44 10.54
N GLY A 528 4.91 -4.24 10.99
CA GLY A 528 5.29 -4.56 12.37
C GLY A 528 4.72 -3.54 13.36
N ARG A 529 4.68 -3.90 14.65
CA ARG A 529 4.32 -2.98 15.76
C ARG A 529 5.12 -1.67 15.77
N THR A 530 6.33 -1.70 15.24
CA THR A 530 7.26 -0.55 15.16
C THR A 530 7.24 0.16 13.79
N GLU A 531 6.24 -0.08 12.93
CA GLU A 531 6.16 0.60 11.63
C GLU A 531 6.17 2.12 11.80
N ARG A 532 7.20 2.77 11.22
CA ARG A 532 7.40 4.24 11.31
C ARG A 532 7.01 4.94 10.01
N PRO A 533 6.38 6.13 10.07
CA PRO A 533 6.03 6.95 8.90
C PRO A 533 7.21 7.26 7.97
N ARG A 534 8.43 7.27 8.52
CA ARG A 534 9.64 7.67 7.79
C ARG A 534 10.10 6.63 6.75
N ASN A 535 9.72 5.36 6.92
CA ASN A 535 10.19 4.25 6.08
C ASN A 535 9.21 3.91 4.93
N ARG A 536 7.98 4.45 4.94
CA ARG A 536 6.93 4.13 3.96
C ARG A 536 6.01 5.32 3.74
N GLY A 537 5.67 5.59 2.47
CA GLY A 537 4.68 6.61 2.13
C GLY A 537 3.23 6.19 2.44
N TYR A 538 2.93 4.89 2.44
CA TYR A 538 1.59 4.36 2.69
C TYR A 538 1.59 3.45 3.93
N PRO A 539 0.59 3.54 4.82
CA PRO A 539 0.41 2.61 5.93
C PRO A 539 0.19 1.17 5.47
N SER A 540 0.67 0.19 6.23
CA SER A 540 0.37 -1.22 6.01
C SER A 540 -1.11 -1.53 6.22
N LEU A 541 -1.60 -2.65 5.64
CA LEU A 541 -2.97 -3.13 5.88
C LEU A 541 -3.25 -3.25 7.38
N VAL A 542 -2.31 -3.86 8.11
CA VAL A 542 -2.36 -4.00 9.56
C VAL A 542 -2.65 -2.67 10.23
N LYS A 543 -1.88 -1.62 9.89
CA LYS A 543 -2.03 -0.31 10.51
C LYS A 543 -3.34 0.38 10.14
N ARG A 544 -3.83 0.15 8.92
CA ARG A 544 -5.15 0.63 8.48
C ARG A 544 -6.26 -0.07 9.24
N LEU A 545 -6.14 -1.38 9.51
CA LEU A 545 -7.09 -2.14 10.31
C LEU A 545 -7.03 -1.77 11.81
N ASP A 546 -5.88 -1.38 12.35
CA ASP A 546 -5.77 -0.87 13.73
C ASP A 546 -6.63 0.40 13.96
N GLN A 547 -6.95 1.15 12.90
CA GLN A 547 -7.86 2.29 13.04
C GLN A 547 -9.28 1.90 13.46
N ILE A 548 -9.73 0.69 13.06
CA ILE A 548 -11.02 0.16 13.49
C ILE A 548 -11.02 -0.03 15.01
N ASP A 549 -9.94 -0.62 15.54
CA ASP A 549 -9.81 -0.89 16.97
C ASP A 549 -9.74 0.42 17.78
N LEU A 550 -9.01 1.42 17.28
CA LEU A 550 -8.99 2.76 17.88
C LEU A 550 -10.37 3.41 17.90
N LEU A 551 -11.13 3.32 16.81
CA LEU A 551 -12.48 3.91 16.75
C LEU A 551 -13.46 3.15 17.66
N ARG A 552 -13.33 1.83 17.80
CA ARG A 552 -14.12 1.04 18.77
C ARG A 552 -13.86 1.51 20.19
N LEU A 553 -12.59 1.66 20.59
CA LEU A 553 -12.21 2.16 21.91
C LEU A 553 -12.77 3.55 22.17
N GLN A 554 -12.64 4.47 21.20
CA GLN A 554 -13.20 5.82 21.32
C GLN A 554 -14.72 5.81 21.51
N ARG A 555 -15.45 4.96 20.77
CA ARG A 555 -16.90 4.83 20.94
C ARG A 555 -17.28 4.23 22.30
N GLN A 556 -16.50 3.27 22.79
CA GLN A 556 -16.70 2.68 24.13
C GLN A 556 -16.46 3.71 25.24
N GLU A 557 -15.37 4.49 25.14
CA GLU A 557 -15.08 5.59 26.08
C GLU A 557 -16.17 6.68 26.04
N GLN A 558 -16.66 7.03 24.85
CA GLN A 558 -17.76 7.98 24.70
C GLN A 558 -19.06 7.47 25.31
N ALA A 559 -19.38 6.18 25.13
CA ALA A 559 -20.54 5.56 25.75
C ALA A 559 -20.42 5.54 27.28
N ALA A 560 -19.25 5.13 27.81
CA ALA A 560 -18.98 5.12 29.25
C ALA A 560 -18.99 6.53 29.87
N GLY A 561 -18.55 7.55 29.13
CA GLY A 561 -18.58 8.95 29.56
C GLY A 561 -19.97 9.61 29.46
N ALA A 562 -20.84 9.14 28.58
CA ALA A 562 -22.22 9.62 28.44
C ALA A 562 -23.15 9.12 29.57
N ASP A 563 -22.79 8.01 30.23
CA ASP A 563 -23.50 7.44 31.38
C ASP A 563 -23.14 8.11 32.73
N LEU A 564 -22.29 9.14 32.72
CA LEU A 564 -22.05 9.99 33.89
C LEU A 564 -23.09 11.13 33.89
N PRO A 565 -24.04 11.17 34.86
CA PRO A 565 -24.98 12.28 34.95
C PRO A 565 -24.20 13.55 35.24
N TRP A 566 -24.30 14.53 34.34
CA TRP A 566 -23.83 15.89 34.58
C TRP A 566 -24.40 16.39 35.91
N GLN A 567 -23.51 16.69 36.86
CA GLN A 567 -23.87 17.40 38.08
C GLN A 567 -24.38 18.81 37.70
N GLU A 568 -25.68 18.94 37.53
CA GLU A 568 -26.38 20.19 37.85
C GLU A 568 -26.21 20.44 39.35
N SER A 569 -25.22 21.25 39.73
CA SER A 569 -25.27 22.13 40.91
C SER A 569 -23.94 22.83 41.09
N VAL A 570 -23.83 24.06 40.60
CA VAL A 570 -23.44 25.20 41.44
C VAL A 570 -24.13 26.43 40.86
N GLY A 571 -25.29 26.75 41.43
CA GLY A 571 -25.78 28.12 41.52
C GLY A 571 -25.29 28.75 42.82
#